data_AF-A0A656GAA5-F1
#
_entry.id   AF-A0A656GAA5-F1
#
_cell.length_a   1.000
_cell.length_b   1.000
_cell.length_c   1.000
_cell.angle_alpha   90.00
_cell.angle_beta   90.00
_cell.angle_gamma   90.00
#
_symmetry.space_group_name_H-M   'P 1'
#
loop_
_entity.id
_entity.type
_entity.pdbx_description
1 polymer ?
#
loop_
_entity_poly.entity_id
_entity_poly.type
_entity_poly.pdbx_seq_one_letter_code
_entity_poly.pdbx_strand_id
1 'polypeptide(L)'
;RADGYYPPTSPLISVTGFASLLTAPFGCHGINLAAISAAICTSPHAHEDKSKRYTAAIWAGIFYAIAGIFGATLAGLFSAFPTELMISIAALALLGSITNGLTVAMAEPREREPALITFMVTASGLTLFSIGSAFWGIVAGLLTMLILNARKAG
;
A
#
# COMPACT_ATOMS: atom_id res chain seq x y z
N ARG A 1 -2.71 11.92 1.25
CA ARG A 1 -2.43 12.92 2.32
C ARG A 1 -0.99 13.41 2.27
N ALA A 2 0.00 12.52 2.14
CA ALA A 2 1.41 12.89 1.97
C ALA A 2 1.65 14.02 0.94
N ASP A 3 1.04 13.94 -0.25
CA ASP A 3 1.19 14.98 -1.29
C ASP A 3 0.18 16.13 -1.19
N GLY A 4 -0.36 16.36 0.01
CA GLY A 4 -1.33 17.43 0.29
C GLY A 4 -2.71 17.23 -0.36
N TYR A 5 -3.07 16.00 -0.74
CA TYR A 5 -4.43 15.63 -1.14
C TYR A 5 -5.20 15.07 0.06
N TYR A 6 -6.44 15.54 0.23
CA TYR A 6 -7.37 15.10 1.28
C TYR A 6 -8.60 14.43 0.67
N PRO A 7 -8.45 13.27 0.00
CA PRO A 7 -9.60 12.58 -0.55
C PRO A 7 -10.50 12.06 0.59
N PRO A 8 -11.83 12.05 0.40
CA PRO A 8 -12.76 11.51 1.37
C PRO A 8 -12.55 9.99 1.48
N THR A 9 -12.37 9.47 2.70
CA THR A 9 -12.03 8.05 2.93
C THR A 9 -13.19 7.10 2.63
N SER A 10 -14.42 7.47 2.97
CA SER A 10 -15.60 6.62 2.79
C SER A 10 -15.88 6.29 1.30
N PRO A 11 -15.88 7.25 0.36
CA PRO A 11 -16.00 6.96 -1.06
C PRO A 11 -14.88 6.08 -1.61
N LEU A 12 -13.63 6.26 -1.17
CA LEU A 12 -12.51 5.42 -1.60
C LEU A 12 -12.74 3.96 -1.25
N ILE A 13 -13.10 3.68 0.01
CA ILE A 13 -13.37 2.31 0.50
C ILE A 13 -14.58 1.71 -0.22
N SER A 14 -15.65 2.49 -0.40
CA SER A 14 -16.88 2.02 -1.03
C SER A 14 -16.67 1.66 -2.50
N VAL A 15 -15.93 2.49 -3.26
CA VAL A 15 -15.64 2.24 -4.67
C VAL A 15 -14.72 1.03 -4.83
N THR A 16 -13.65 0.91 -4.04
CA THR A 16 -12.77 -0.26 -4.11
C THR A 16 -13.48 -1.55 -3.70
N GLY A 17 -14.35 -1.49 -2.68
CA GLY A 17 -15.15 -2.62 -2.24
C GLY A 17 -16.17 -3.07 -3.30
N PHE A 18 -16.91 -2.13 -3.87
CA PHE A 18 -17.86 -2.42 -4.95
C PHE A 18 -17.16 -2.96 -6.20
N ALA A 19 -16.04 -2.34 -6.59
CA ALA A 19 -15.23 -2.84 -7.70
C ALA A 19 -14.74 -4.27 -7.44
N SER A 20 -14.28 -4.56 -6.22
CA SER A 20 -13.87 -5.92 -5.81
C SER A 20 -15.03 -6.91 -5.92
N LEU A 21 -16.24 -6.52 -5.51
CA LEU A 21 -17.42 -7.38 -5.60
C LEU A 21 -17.77 -7.70 -7.05
N LEU A 22 -17.69 -6.71 -7.94
CA LEU A 22 -17.95 -6.90 -9.37
C LEU A 22 -16.87 -7.77 -10.04
N THR A 23 -15.62 -7.66 -9.61
CA THR A 23 -14.51 -8.41 -10.19
C THR A 23 -14.26 -9.76 -9.54
N ALA A 24 -14.88 -10.05 -8.38
CA ALA A 24 -14.74 -11.32 -7.67
C ALA A 24 -15.08 -12.56 -8.52
N PRO A 25 -16.16 -12.59 -9.34
CA PRO A 25 -16.45 -13.72 -10.22
C PRO A 25 -15.36 -14.00 -11.27
N PHE A 26 -14.52 -13.01 -11.56
CA PHE A 26 -13.41 -13.12 -12.50
C PHE A 26 -12.10 -13.55 -11.82
N GLY A 27 -12.15 -13.99 -10.55
CA GLY A 27 -10.97 -14.41 -9.80
C GLY A 27 -10.19 -13.27 -9.14
N CYS A 28 -10.77 -12.07 -9.02
CA CYS A 28 -10.12 -10.97 -8.32
C CYS A 28 -10.12 -11.22 -6.80
N HIS A 29 -8.94 -11.16 -6.18
CA HIS A 29 -8.77 -11.32 -4.73
C HIS A 29 -8.99 -10.03 -3.92
N GLY A 30 -9.49 -8.98 -4.57
CA GLY A 30 -9.76 -7.67 -3.98
C GLY A 30 -8.95 -6.55 -4.63
N ILE A 31 -9.58 -5.39 -4.72
CA ILE A 31 -9.03 -4.15 -5.25
C ILE A 31 -8.70 -3.23 -4.07
N ASN A 32 -7.47 -2.70 -4.05
CA ASN A 32 -7.00 -1.79 -3.01
C ASN A 32 -6.21 -0.63 -3.63
N LEU A 33 -5.89 0.37 -2.79
CA LEU A 33 -5.07 1.51 -3.19
C LEU A 33 -3.60 1.09 -3.30
N ALA A 34 -3.05 1.16 -4.51
CA ALA A 34 -1.64 0.89 -4.76
C ALA A 34 -0.77 2.06 -4.28
N ALA A 35 -0.11 1.90 -3.13
CA ALA A 35 0.71 2.94 -2.51
C ALA A 35 1.86 3.43 -3.41
N ILE A 36 2.55 2.52 -4.12
CA ILE A 36 3.64 2.86 -5.04
C ILE A 36 3.12 3.73 -6.18
N SER A 37 2.13 3.24 -6.92
CA SER A 37 1.56 3.96 -8.07
C SER A 37 0.96 5.29 -7.64
N ALA A 38 0.31 5.34 -6.48
CA ALA A 38 -0.22 6.58 -5.91
C ALA A 38 0.91 7.59 -5.70
N ALA A 39 1.98 7.24 -4.98
CA ALA A 39 3.10 8.13 -4.70
C ALA A 39 3.78 8.66 -5.97
N ILE A 40 3.91 7.81 -7.01
CA ILE A 40 4.44 8.24 -8.31
C ILE A 40 3.49 9.22 -9.00
N CYS A 41 2.20 8.89 -9.06
CA CYS A 41 1.21 9.69 -9.79
C CYS A 41 0.88 11.01 -9.07
N THR A 42 1.03 11.09 -7.76
CA THR A 42 0.76 12.30 -6.97
C THR A 42 1.99 13.22 -6.83
N SER A 43 3.18 12.71 -7.19
CA SER A 43 4.46 13.42 -7.13
C SER A 43 4.47 14.70 -7.98
N PRO A 44 5.23 15.74 -7.58
CA PRO A 44 5.50 16.92 -8.40
C PRO A 44 6.06 16.62 -9.79
N HIS A 45 6.73 15.47 -9.96
CA HIS A 45 7.25 15.04 -11.26
C HIS A 45 6.17 14.56 -12.25
N ALA A 46 4.97 14.22 -11.78
CA ALA A 46 3.89 13.76 -12.65
C ALA A 46 3.29 14.89 -13.50
N HIS A 47 3.16 16.08 -12.90
CA HIS A 47 2.73 17.31 -13.57
C HIS A 47 2.99 18.51 -12.64
N GLU A 48 3.39 19.66 -13.19
CA GLU A 48 3.60 20.90 -12.42
C GLU A 48 2.32 21.32 -11.70
N ASP A 49 1.22 21.47 -12.45
CA ASP A 49 -0.12 21.69 -11.92
C ASP A 49 -0.63 20.47 -11.14
N LYS A 50 -0.81 20.66 -9.83
CA LYS A 50 -1.34 19.66 -8.90
C LYS A 50 -2.72 19.13 -9.33
N SER A 51 -3.58 19.96 -9.91
CA SER A 51 -4.93 19.55 -10.32
C SER A 51 -4.93 18.59 -11.52
N LYS A 52 -3.83 18.52 -12.27
CA LYS A 52 -3.70 17.72 -13.51
C LYS A 52 -2.90 16.42 -13.34
N ARG A 53 -2.38 16.16 -12.14
CA ARG A 53 -1.56 14.96 -11.85
C ARG A 53 -2.32 13.64 -12.03
N TYR A 54 -3.65 13.66 -11.98
CA TYR A 54 -4.49 12.48 -12.25
C TYR A 54 -4.26 11.88 -13.65
N THR A 55 -3.76 12.68 -14.61
CA THR A 55 -3.44 12.19 -15.96
C THR A 55 -2.40 11.07 -15.93
N ALA A 56 -1.41 11.14 -15.03
CA ALA A 56 -0.43 10.07 -14.82
C ALA A 56 -1.11 8.76 -14.36
N ALA A 57 -2.11 8.85 -13.48
CA ALA A 57 -2.87 7.70 -13.02
C ALA A 57 -3.73 7.08 -14.15
N ILE A 58 -4.30 7.91 -15.03
CA ILE A 58 -5.05 7.44 -16.21
C ILE A 58 -4.13 6.65 -17.14
N TRP A 59 -2.99 7.23 -17.52
CA TRP A 59 -2.04 6.56 -18.41
C TRP A 59 -1.47 5.29 -17.79
N ALA A 60 -1.13 5.31 -16.50
CA ALA A 60 -0.72 4.12 -15.77
C ALA A 60 -1.81 3.03 -15.82
N GLY A 61 -3.07 3.39 -15.59
CA GLY A 61 -4.21 2.47 -15.70
C GLY A 61 -4.37 1.87 -17.09
N ILE A 62 -4.25 2.69 -18.15
CA ILE A 62 -4.31 2.22 -19.55
C ILE A 62 -3.17 1.22 -19.83
N PHE A 63 -1.93 1.55 -19.45
CA PHE A 63 -0.80 0.64 -19.67
C PHE A 63 -0.93 -0.64 -18.84
N TYR A 64 -1.44 -0.56 -17.62
CA TYR A 64 -1.73 -1.75 -16.80
C TYR A 64 -2.83 -2.61 -17.40
N ALA A 65 -3.87 -2.02 -17.99
CA ALA A 65 -4.91 -2.77 -18.69
C ALA A 65 -4.35 -3.47 -19.94
N ILE A 66 -3.53 -2.78 -20.74
CA ILE A 66 -2.84 -3.38 -21.89
C ILE A 66 -1.95 -4.54 -21.43
N ALA A 67 -1.12 -4.32 -20.41
CA ALA A 67 -0.28 -5.37 -19.83
C ALA A 67 -1.10 -6.54 -19.29
N GLY A 68 -2.25 -6.26 -18.67
CA GLY A 68 -3.18 -7.28 -18.16
C GLY A 68 -3.74 -8.19 -19.25
N ILE A 69 -3.98 -7.69 -20.46
CA ILE A 69 -4.38 -8.51 -21.63
C ILE A 69 -3.28 -9.53 -21.96
N PHE A 70 -2.01 -9.14 -21.80
CA PHE A 70 -0.85 -10.02 -22.00
C PHE A 70 -0.41 -10.74 -20.71
N GLY A 71 -1.28 -10.84 -19.70
CA GLY A 71 -0.92 -11.36 -18.37
C GLY A 71 -0.28 -12.75 -18.39
N ALA A 72 -0.82 -13.68 -19.20
CA ALA A 72 -0.25 -15.03 -19.35
C ALA A 72 1.15 -15.01 -19.99
N THR A 73 1.34 -14.17 -21.00
CA THR A 73 2.64 -13.98 -21.67
C THR A 73 3.67 -13.37 -20.72
N LEU A 74 3.28 -12.35 -19.96
CA LEU A 74 4.13 -11.72 -18.96
C LEU A 74 4.48 -12.69 -17.83
N ALA A 75 3.53 -13.49 -17.35
CA ALA A 75 3.80 -14.54 -16.37
C ALA A 75 4.81 -15.57 -16.88
N GLY A 76 4.67 -16.01 -18.14
CA GLY A 76 5.64 -16.88 -18.80
C GLY A 76 7.03 -16.23 -18.90
N LEU A 77 7.10 -14.96 -19.31
CA LEU A 77 8.35 -14.21 -19.40
C LEU A 77 9.04 -14.10 -18.03
N PHE A 78 8.30 -13.73 -16.98
CA PHE A 78 8.87 -13.62 -15.63
C PHE A 78 9.29 -14.97 -15.05
N SER A 79 8.62 -16.07 -15.43
CA SER A 79 9.04 -17.42 -15.03
C SER A 79 10.36 -17.87 -15.65
N ALA A 80 10.80 -17.24 -16.74
CA ALA A 80 12.10 -17.52 -17.37
C ALA A 80 13.28 -16.84 -16.65
N PHE A 81 13.01 -15.84 -15.80
CA PHE A 81 14.05 -15.17 -15.01
C PHE A 81 14.33 -15.93 -13.71
N PRO A 82 15.56 -15.86 -13.18
CA PRO A 82 15.88 -16.39 -11.85
C PRO A 82 15.03 -15.71 -10.77
N THR A 83 14.48 -16.50 -9.85
CA THR A 83 13.61 -16.02 -8.76
C THR A 83 14.31 -14.94 -7.91
N GLU A 84 15.62 -15.09 -7.67
CA GLU A 84 16.42 -14.12 -6.92
C GLU A 84 16.44 -12.72 -7.56
N LEU A 85 16.47 -12.65 -8.89
CA LEU A 85 16.41 -11.37 -9.63
C LEU A 85 15.07 -10.68 -9.41
N MET A 86 13.97 -11.44 -9.54
CA MET A 86 12.61 -10.93 -9.37
C MET A 86 12.38 -10.40 -7.96
N ILE A 87 12.80 -11.16 -6.93
CA ILE A 87 12.69 -10.75 -5.53
C ILE A 87 13.53 -9.48 -5.28
N SER A 88 14.75 -9.42 -5.80
CA SER A 88 15.63 -8.26 -5.62
C SER A 88 15.04 -6.98 -6.21
N ILE A 89 14.52 -7.05 -7.45
CA ILE A 89 13.90 -5.90 -8.11
C ILE A 89 12.61 -5.49 -7.39
N ALA A 90 11.79 -6.46 -6.97
CA ALA A 90 10.58 -6.18 -6.21
C ALA A 90 10.88 -5.49 -4.88
N ALA A 91 11.89 -5.97 -4.14
CA ALA A 91 12.33 -5.36 -2.88
C ALA A 91 12.81 -3.91 -3.11
N LEU A 92 13.65 -3.67 -4.12
CA LEU A 92 14.13 -2.34 -4.49
C LEU A 92 12.97 -1.39 -4.87
N ALA A 93 11.99 -1.88 -5.63
CA ALA A 93 10.81 -1.11 -6.00
C ALA A 93 9.93 -0.73 -4.79
N LEU A 94 9.89 -1.58 -3.75
CA LEU A 94 9.12 -1.36 -2.53
C LEU A 94 9.80 -0.40 -1.54
N LEU A 95 11.13 -0.25 -1.57
CA LEU A 95 11.87 0.60 -0.61
C LEU A 95 11.32 2.03 -0.53
N GLY A 96 11.00 2.64 -1.68
CA GLY A 96 10.45 4.00 -1.71
C GLY A 96 9.10 4.11 -1.02
N SER A 97 8.22 3.13 -1.20
CA SER A 97 6.90 3.12 -0.56
C SER A 97 6.98 2.80 0.93
N ILE A 98 7.87 1.91 1.35
CA ILE A 98 8.13 1.63 2.76
C ILE A 98 8.64 2.90 3.46
N THR A 99 9.61 3.58 2.84
CA THR A 99 10.20 4.82 3.37
C THR A 99 9.14 5.90 3.52
N ASN A 100 8.34 6.14 2.48
CA ASN A 100 7.25 7.11 2.53
C ASN A 100 6.20 6.75 3.58
N GLY A 101 5.77 5.49 3.62
CA GLY A 101 4.80 4.99 4.59
C GLY A 101 5.25 5.18 6.03
N LEU A 102 6.50 4.81 6.34
CA LEU A 102 7.11 5.03 7.65
C LEU A 102 7.26 6.52 7.99
N THR A 103 7.69 7.34 7.03
CA THR A 103 7.84 8.79 7.23
C THR A 103 6.51 9.42 7.65
N VAL A 104 5.41 9.03 7.00
CA VAL A 104 4.06 9.50 7.34
C VAL A 104 3.59 8.93 8.67
N ALA A 105 3.78 7.63 8.91
CA ALA A 105 3.34 6.98 10.15
C ALA A 105 4.09 7.49 11.40
N MET A 106 5.33 7.94 11.26
CA MET A 106 6.16 8.46 12.35
C MET A 106 6.16 9.99 12.47
N ALA A 107 5.31 10.67 11.70
CA ALA A 107 5.26 12.13 11.65
C ALA A 107 4.90 12.74 13.02
N GLU A 108 3.94 12.15 13.72
CA GLU A 108 3.53 12.58 15.06
C GLU A 108 4.42 11.94 16.14
N PRO A 109 5.19 12.72 16.92
CA PRO A 109 6.09 12.18 17.95
C PRO A 109 5.41 11.26 18.95
N ARG A 110 4.14 11.51 19.28
CA ARG A 110 3.36 10.70 20.23
C ARG A 110 2.98 9.32 19.71
N GLU A 111 2.96 9.12 18.39
CA GLU A 111 2.50 7.89 17.75
C GLU A 111 3.66 7.03 17.23
N ARG A 112 4.91 7.48 17.42
CA ARG A 112 6.10 6.80 16.89
C ARG A 112 6.27 5.38 17.41
N GLU A 113 6.19 5.17 18.72
CA GLU A 113 6.34 3.83 19.30
C GLU A 113 5.26 2.85 18.79
N PRO A 114 3.95 3.20 18.78
CA PRO A 114 2.91 2.40 18.14
C PRO A 114 3.16 2.12 16.65
N ALA A 115 3.57 3.12 15.88
CA ALA A 115 3.87 2.98 14.45
C ALA A 115 5.03 2.01 14.21
N LEU A 116 6.10 2.10 15.03
CA LEU A 116 7.25 1.20 14.95
C LEU A 116 6.86 -0.24 15.26
N ILE A 117 6.09 -0.47 16.32
CA ILE A 117 5.62 -1.80 16.71
C ILE A 117 4.72 -2.40 15.62
N THR A 118 3.81 -1.59 15.05
CA THR A 118 2.97 -1.99 13.91
C THR A 118 3.83 -2.49 12.76
N PHE A 119 4.86 -1.73 12.39
CA PHE A 119 5.77 -2.07 11.30
C PHE A 119 6.58 -3.33 11.60
N MET A 120 7.20 -3.44 12.78
CA MET A 120 8.04 -4.58 13.14
C MET A 120 7.24 -5.89 13.21
N VAL A 121 6.04 -5.86 13.78
CA VAL A 121 5.16 -7.05 13.83
C VAL A 121 4.69 -7.41 12.42
N THR A 122 4.33 -6.44 11.58
CA THR A 122 3.97 -6.70 10.19
C THR A 122 5.13 -7.32 9.40
N ALA A 123 6.35 -6.80 9.58
CA ALA A 123 7.56 -7.27 8.90
C ALA A 123 8.06 -8.64 9.39
N SER A 124 7.63 -9.08 10.57
CA SER A 124 8.10 -10.35 11.17
C SER A 124 7.67 -11.61 10.41
N GLY A 125 6.66 -11.53 9.55
CA GLY A 125 6.07 -12.70 8.89
C GLY A 125 5.26 -13.62 9.82
N LEU A 126 5.04 -13.21 11.08
CA LEU A 126 4.28 -13.96 12.06
C LEU A 126 2.87 -14.29 11.58
N THR A 127 2.47 -15.55 11.74
CA THR A 127 1.12 -16.02 11.46
C THR A 127 0.56 -16.66 12.73
N LEU A 128 -0.53 -16.12 13.25
CA LEU A 128 -1.24 -16.66 14.41
C LEU A 128 -2.70 -16.91 14.04
N PHE A 129 -3.24 -18.06 14.43
CA PHE A 129 -4.62 -18.45 14.11
C PHE A 129 -4.95 -18.41 12.61
N SER A 130 -3.97 -18.73 11.76
CA SER A 130 -4.08 -18.60 10.29
C SER A 130 -4.31 -17.18 9.77
N ILE A 131 -4.12 -16.16 10.62
CA ILE A 131 -4.16 -14.75 10.24
C ILE A 131 -2.72 -14.22 10.15
N GLY A 132 -2.40 -13.60 9.02
CA GLY A 132 -1.06 -13.08 8.73
C GLY A 132 -0.65 -11.86 9.56
N SER A 133 0.63 -11.53 9.48
CA SER A 133 1.31 -10.53 10.31
C SER A 133 0.74 -9.12 10.18
N ALA A 134 0.20 -8.74 9.02
CA ALA A 134 -0.34 -7.41 8.78
C ALA A 134 -1.51 -7.07 9.74
N PHE A 135 -2.38 -8.04 10.02
CA PHE A 135 -3.47 -7.86 10.98
C PHE A 135 -2.92 -7.71 12.41
N TRP A 136 -2.04 -8.64 12.81
CA TRP A 136 -1.44 -8.63 14.14
C TRP A 136 -0.58 -7.39 14.39
N GLY A 137 0.02 -6.83 13.33
CA GLY A 137 0.73 -5.56 13.39
C GLY A 137 -0.19 -4.41 13.78
N ILE A 138 -1.35 -4.30 13.13
CA ILE A 138 -2.35 -3.29 13.49
C ILE A 138 -2.82 -3.49 14.94
N VAL A 139 -3.11 -4.72 15.35
CA VAL A 139 -3.53 -5.03 16.72
C VAL A 139 -2.47 -4.62 17.74
N ALA A 140 -1.20 -5.02 17.53
CA ALA A 140 -0.10 -4.68 18.43
C ALA A 140 0.16 -3.17 18.49
N GLY A 141 0.08 -2.48 17.35
CA GLY A 141 0.16 -1.02 17.26
C GLY A 141 -0.93 -0.32 18.06
N LEU A 142 -2.18 -0.72 17.86
CA LEU A 142 -3.34 -0.16 18.58
C LEU A 142 -3.24 -0.42 20.08
N LEU A 143 -2.86 -1.63 20.50
CA LEU A 143 -2.65 -1.95 21.92
C LEU A 143 -1.57 -1.07 22.53
N THR A 144 -0.44 -0.88 21.83
CA THR A 144 0.64 0.02 22.28
C THR A 144 0.12 1.45 22.41
N MET A 145 -0.61 1.94 21.40
CA MET A 145 -1.19 3.29 21.40
C MET A 145 -2.14 3.49 22.59
N LEU A 146 -3.00 2.52 22.87
CA LEU A 146 -3.93 2.56 24.00
C LEU A 146 -3.20 2.57 25.34
N ILE A 147 -2.20 1.71 25.52
CA ILE A 147 -1.41 1.63 26.77
C ILE A 147 -0.67 2.95 27.03
N LEU A 148 -0.01 3.51 26.01
CA LEU A 148 0.75 4.75 26.15
C LEU A 148 -0.15 5.96 26.39
N ASN A 149 -1.34 6.00 25.79
CA ASN A 149 -2.31 7.06 26.02
C ASN A 149 -2.99 6.94 27.39
N ALA A 150 -3.32 5.72 27.83
CA ALA A 150 -3.91 5.49 29.16
C ALA A 150 -2.96 5.90 30.28
N ARG A 151 -1.65 5.63 30.14
CA ARG A 151 -0.62 5.98 31.13
C ARG A 151 -0.38 7.49 31.26
N LYS A 152 -0.81 8.31 30.30
CA LYS A 152 -0.74 9.77 30.36
C LYS A 152 -2.01 10.42 30.94
N ALA A 153 -3.10 9.67 31.04
CA ALA A 153 -4.39 10.17 31.53
C ALA A 153 -4.60 9.96 33.03
N GLY A 154 -3.74 9.17 33.69
CA GLY A 154 -3.67 9.02 35.16
C GLY A 154 -2.40 9.63 35.71
#